data_AF-A0A084ER41-F1
#
_entry.id   AF-A0A084ER41-F1
#
_cell.length_a   1.000
_cell.length_b   1.000
_cell.length_c   1.000
_cell.angle_alpha   90.00
_cell.angle_beta   90.00
_cell.angle_gamma   90.00
#
_symmetry.space_group_name_H-M   'P 1'
#
loop_
_entity.id
_entity.type
_entity.pdbx_description
1 polymer ?
#
loop_
_entity_poly.entity_id
_entity_poly.type
_entity_poly.pdbx_seq_one_letter_code
_entity_poly.pdbx_strand_id
1 'polypeptide(L)'
;MPLCMALMLICGISFILFTGVVIMLIFGLLVFGLPAEGGAILWSQAMMGVIGAFVCWLVACRGIILGWAALWDLSPRSVAVLALHAAISAAACKFLFGFLL
;
A
#
# COMPACT_ATOMS: atom_id res chain seq x y z
N MET A 1 -14.65 12.25 14.97
CA MET A 1 -13.88 13.04 13.97
C MET A 1 -12.36 12.88 14.06
N PRO A 2 -11.67 13.12 15.20
CA PRO A 2 -10.21 13.04 15.25
C PRO A 2 -9.67 11.63 14.94
N LEU A 3 -10.38 10.59 15.37
CA LEU A 3 -10.04 9.21 15.04
C LEU A 3 -10.03 8.95 13.52
N CYS A 4 -11.05 9.42 12.78
CA CYS A 4 -11.16 9.18 11.35
C CYS A 4 -10.04 9.90 10.58
N MET A 5 -9.66 11.11 11.02
CA MET A 5 -8.50 11.83 10.47
C MET A 5 -7.19 11.07 10.73
N ALA A 6 -6.98 10.53 11.94
CA ALA A 6 -5.80 9.73 12.24
C ALA A 6 -5.70 8.46 11.38
N LEU A 7 -6.82 7.73 11.23
CA LEU A 7 -6.87 6.53 10.38
C LEU A 7 -6.64 6.86 8.91
N MET A 8 -7.22 7.97 8.42
CA MET A 8 -7.00 8.45 7.06
C MET A 8 -5.54 8.88 6.84
N LEU A 9 -4.90 9.50 7.83
CA LEU A 9 -3.49 9.90 7.76
C LEU A 9 -2.57 8.67 7.60
N ILE A 10 -2.83 7.59 8.34
CA ILE A 10 -2.09 6.32 8.20
C ILE A 10 -2.19 5.82 6.75
N CYS A 11 -3.42 5.74 6.22
CA CYS A 11 -3.64 5.35 4.82
C CYS A 11 -2.93 6.31 3.84
N GLY A 12 -2.93 7.61 4.12
CA GLY A 12 -2.24 8.64 3.33
C GLY A 12 -0.72 8.43 3.26
N ILE A 13 -0.09 8.20 4.40
CA ILE A 13 1.36 7.92 4.49
C ILE A 13 1.68 6.64 3.71
N SER A 14 0.92 5.57 3.92
CA SER A 14 1.10 4.31 3.20
C SER A 14 0.93 4.49 1.70
N PHE A 15 -0.06 5.25 1.25
CA PHE A 15 -0.28 5.53 -0.17
C PHE A 15 0.94 6.21 -0.80
N ILE A 16 1.51 7.22 -0.16
CA ILE A 16 2.71 7.92 -0.66
C ILE A 16 3.89 6.96 -0.76
N LEU A 17 4.15 6.18 0.31
CA LEU A 17 5.26 5.22 0.33
C LEU A 17 5.13 4.16 -0.76
N PHE A 18 3.97 3.52 -0.86
CA PHE A 18 3.73 2.49 -1.86
C PHE A 18 3.64 3.05 -3.28
N THR A 19 3.27 4.31 -3.47
CA THR A 19 3.39 4.98 -4.79
C THR A 19 4.84 5.01 -5.23
N GLY A 20 5.76 5.43 -4.34
CA GLY A 20 7.19 5.43 -4.63
C GLY A 20 7.73 4.03 -4.94
N VAL A 21 7.36 3.03 -4.12
CA VAL A 21 7.78 1.63 -4.33
C VAL A 21 7.27 1.08 -5.65
N VAL A 22 5.98 1.25 -5.96
CA VAL A 22 5.39 0.78 -7.23
C VAL A 22 6.07 1.43 -8.43
N ILE A 23 6.31 2.75 -8.38
CA ILE A 23 7.03 3.46 -9.45
C ILE A 23 8.44 2.87 -9.63
N MET A 24 9.21 2.77 -8.54
CA MET A 24 10.58 2.23 -8.59
C MET A 24 10.61 0.80 -9.14
N LEU A 25 9.68 -0.06 -8.71
CA LEU A 25 9.59 -1.43 -9.16
C LEU A 25 9.22 -1.50 -10.65
N ILE A 26 8.22 -0.76 -11.11
CA ILE A 26 7.83 -0.71 -12.53
C ILE A 26 8.99 -0.20 -13.38
N PHE A 27 9.64 0.90 -12.99
CA PHE A 27 10.81 1.40 -13.71
C PHE A 27 11.94 0.38 -13.73
N GLY A 28 12.24 -0.27 -12.60
CA GLY A 28 13.24 -1.34 -12.54
C GLY A 28 12.93 -2.47 -13.52
N LEU A 29 11.67 -2.92 -13.58
CA LEU A 29 11.24 -3.96 -14.53
C LEU A 29 11.37 -3.53 -15.98
N LEU A 30 11.00 -2.29 -16.30
CA LEU A 30 11.09 -1.75 -17.66
C LEU A 30 12.55 -1.55 -18.10
N VAL A 31 13.42 -1.11 -17.19
CA VAL A 31 14.83 -0.79 -17.48
C VAL A 31 15.70 -2.03 -17.53
N PHE A 32 15.54 -2.95 -16.58
CA PHE A 32 16.41 -4.14 -16.46
C PHE A 32 15.87 -5.35 -17.23
N GLY A 33 14.63 -5.31 -17.71
CA GLY A 33 14.05 -6.32 -18.60
C GLY A 33 13.77 -7.68 -17.94
N LEU A 34 13.01 -8.52 -18.66
CA LEU A 34 12.76 -9.92 -18.32
C LEU A 34 14.09 -10.70 -18.25
N PRO A 35 14.24 -11.65 -17.32
CA PRO A 35 15.50 -12.35 -17.12
C PRO A 35 15.93 -13.10 -18.38
N ALA A 36 17.20 -12.91 -18.77
CA ALA A 36 17.89 -13.88 -19.62
C ALA A 36 17.95 -15.24 -18.89
N GLU A 37 17.89 -16.33 -19.67
CA GLU A 37 17.71 -17.72 -19.22
C GLU A 37 18.50 -18.04 -17.94
N GLY A 38 17.79 -18.32 -16.84
CA GLY A 38 18.36 -18.61 -15.51
C GLY A 38 17.79 -17.76 -14.36
N GLY A 39 17.18 -16.61 -14.66
CA GLY A 39 16.65 -15.68 -13.64
C GLY A 39 15.18 -15.86 -13.22
N ALA A 40 14.50 -16.96 -13.62
CA ALA A 40 13.05 -17.12 -13.46
C ALA A 40 12.56 -17.03 -12.01
N ILE A 41 13.35 -17.49 -11.03
CA ILE A 41 12.99 -17.46 -9.60
C ILE A 41 13.10 -16.03 -9.05
N LEU A 42 14.17 -15.30 -9.38
CA LEU A 42 14.33 -13.90 -8.96
C LEU A 42 13.26 -13.01 -9.60
N TRP A 43 12.89 -13.31 -10.85
CA TRP A 43 11.82 -12.61 -11.54
C TRP A 43 10.44 -12.86 -10.93
N SER A 44 10.11 -14.12 -10.62
CA SER A 44 8.83 -14.42 -9.98
C SER A 44 8.73 -13.75 -8.60
N GLN A 45 9.82 -13.71 -7.82
CA GLN A 45 9.87 -12.96 -6.57
C GLN A 45 9.72 -11.45 -6.77
N ALA A 46 10.40 -10.87 -7.76
CA ALA A 46 10.27 -9.45 -8.10
C ALA A 46 8.82 -9.09 -8.51
N MET A 47 8.20 -9.90 -9.38
CA MET A 47 6.79 -9.78 -9.78
C MET A 47 5.86 -9.84 -8.57
N MET A 48 6.06 -10.81 -7.68
CA MET A 48 5.27 -10.93 -6.46
C MET A 48 5.44 -9.71 -5.55
N GLY A 49 6.64 -9.14 -5.46
CA GLY A 49 6.92 -7.89 -4.77
C GLY A 49 6.16 -6.70 -5.38
N VAL A 50 6.15 -6.58 -6.70
CA VAL A 50 5.41 -5.53 -7.43
C VAL A 50 3.91 -5.65 -7.19
N ILE A 51 3.36 -6.86 -7.33
CA ILE A 51 1.94 -7.14 -7.09
C ILE A 51 1.59 -6.83 -5.64
N GLY A 52 2.41 -7.27 -4.68
CA GLY A 52 2.21 -6.99 -3.26
C GLY A 52 2.20 -5.50 -2.95
N ALA A 53 3.17 -4.74 -3.48
CA ALA A 53 3.23 -3.28 -3.33
C ALA A 53 2.02 -2.59 -3.95
N PHE A 54 1.58 -3.05 -5.12
CA PHE A 54 0.40 -2.51 -5.81
C PHE A 54 -0.90 -2.79 -5.04
N VAL A 55 -1.07 -3.99 -4.48
CA VAL A 55 -2.21 -4.33 -3.62
C VAL A 55 -2.21 -3.42 -2.38
N CYS A 56 -1.07 -3.23 -1.73
CA CYS A 56 -0.96 -2.33 -0.57
C CYS A 56 -1.29 -0.88 -0.94
N TRP A 57 -0.85 -0.42 -2.12
CA TRP A 57 -1.20 0.89 -2.67
C TRP A 57 -2.71 1.05 -2.86
N LEU A 58 -3.39 0.05 -3.44
CA LEU A 58 -4.85 0.06 -3.63
C LEU A 58 -5.61 0.08 -2.30
N VAL A 59 -5.16 -0.70 -1.31
CA VAL A 59 -5.77 -0.71 0.04
C VAL A 59 -5.63 0.68 0.68
N ALA A 60 -4.43 1.27 0.62
CA ALA A 60 -4.18 2.61 1.14
C ALA A 60 -5.05 3.67 0.44
N CYS A 61 -5.13 3.62 -0.89
CA CYS A 61 -5.98 4.50 -1.70
C CYS A 61 -7.45 4.40 -1.29
N ARG A 62 -7.98 3.18 -1.17
CA ARG A 62 -9.37 2.96 -0.74
C ARG A 62 -9.60 3.43 0.69
N GLY A 63 -8.63 3.25 1.58
CA GLY A 63 -8.67 3.78 2.94
C GLY A 63 -8.80 5.31 2.98
N ILE A 64 -8.10 6.04 2.09
CA ILE A 64 -8.22 7.50 1.98
C ILE A 64 -9.63 7.90 1.53
N ILE A 65 -10.18 7.25 0.49
CA ILE A 65 -11.53 7.54 -0.03
C ILE A 65 -12.60 7.28 1.04
N LEU A 66 -12.51 6.16 1.74
CA LEU A 66 -13.40 5.83 2.86
C LEU A 66 -13.26 6.80 4.03
N GLY A 67 -12.04 7.28 4.29
CA GLY A 67 -11.76 8.32 5.28
C GLY A 67 -12.48 9.61 4.97
N TRP A 68 -12.39 10.08 3.73
CA TRP A 68 -13.12 11.25 3.25
C TRP A 68 -14.63 11.08 3.38
N ALA A 69 -15.19 9.94 2.98
CA ALA A 69 -16.62 9.68 3.12
C ALA A 69 -17.06 9.67 4.59
N ALA A 70 -16.26 9.08 5.48
CA ALA A 70 -16.56 8.99 6.91
C ALA A 70 -16.50 10.34 7.66
N LEU A 71 -15.89 11.37 7.08
CA LEU A 71 -15.93 12.73 7.63
C LEU A 71 -17.31 13.38 7.48
N TRP A 72 -18.05 13.00 6.45
CA TRP A 72 -19.38 13.54 6.14
C TRP A 72 -20.51 12.66 6.67
N ASP A 73 -20.30 11.34 6.73
CA ASP A 73 -21.27 10.38 7.26
C ASP A 73 -20.60 9.36 8.21
N LEU A 74 -20.79 9.60 9.50
CA LEU A 74 -20.06 8.94 10.57
C LEU A 74 -20.90 7.79 11.14
N SER A 75 -20.83 6.63 10.48
CA SER A 75 -21.43 5.39 10.97
C SER A 75 -20.37 4.50 11.67
N PRO A 76 -20.73 3.74 12.72
CA PRO A 76 -19.80 2.80 13.35
C PRO A 76 -19.20 1.80 12.34
N ARG A 77 -20.00 1.39 11.35
CA ARG A 77 -19.56 0.50 10.27
C ARG A 77 -18.51 1.16 9.38
N SER A 78 -18.71 2.40 8.95
CA SER A 78 -17.74 3.11 8.10
C SER A 78 -16.41 3.32 8.83
N VAL A 79 -16.46 3.66 10.13
CA VAL A 79 -15.26 3.78 10.97
C VAL A 79 -14.54 2.45 11.14
N ALA A 80 -15.26 1.35 11.36
CA ALA A 80 -14.65 0.02 11.48
C ALA A 80 -13.97 -0.43 10.17
N VAL A 81 -14.62 -0.20 9.02
CA VAL A 81 -14.02 -0.51 7.71
C VAL A 81 -12.78 0.36 7.46
N LEU A 82 -12.84 1.65 7.78
CA LEU A 82 -11.68 2.55 7.69
C LEU A 82 -10.53 2.08 8.59
N ALA A 83 -10.83 1.69 9.83
CA ALA A 83 -9.84 1.18 10.77
C ALA A 83 -9.14 -0.08 10.27
N LEU A 84 -9.88 -0.97 9.61
CA LEU A 84 -9.30 -2.16 8.96
C LEU A 84 -8.31 -1.77 7.86
N HIS A 85 -8.65 -0.81 6.99
CA HIS A 85 -7.76 -0.35 5.94
C HIS A 85 -6.51 0.31 6.52
N ALA A 86 -6.65 1.12 7.57
CA ALA A 86 -5.53 1.74 8.26
C ALA A 86 -4.62 0.71 8.94
N ALA A 87 -5.19 -0.33 9.55
CA ALA A 87 -4.43 -1.42 10.17
C ALA A 87 -3.63 -2.21 9.14
N ILE A 88 -4.23 -2.57 8.00
CA ILE A 88 -3.53 -3.25 6.89
C ILE A 88 -2.42 -2.35 6.35
N SER A 89 -2.72 -1.06 6.15
CA SER A 89 -1.76 -0.07 5.66
C SER A 89 -0.56 0.10 6.61
N ALA A 90 -0.80 0.17 7.92
CA ALA A 90 0.24 0.24 8.95
C ALA A 90 1.09 -1.04 9.00
N ALA A 91 0.46 -2.21 8.92
CA ALA A 91 1.17 -3.49 8.88
C ALA A 91 2.05 -3.61 7.62
N ALA A 92 1.54 -3.19 6.46
CA ALA A 92 2.27 -3.17 5.21
C ALA A 92 3.47 -2.22 5.27
N CYS A 93 3.32 -1.02 5.85
CA CYS A 93 4.44 -0.12 6.09
C CYS A 93 5.47 -0.72 7.03
N LYS A 94 5.05 -1.36 8.13
CA LYS A 94 5.97 -2.02 9.07
C LYS A 94 6.76 -3.12 8.39
N PHE A 95 6.12 -3.90 7.51
CA PHE A 95 6.80 -4.90 6.70
C PHE A 95 7.83 -4.23 5.78
N LEU A 96 7.44 -3.19 5.03
CA LEU A 96 8.35 -2.46 4.15
C LEU A 96 9.58 -1.91 4.90
N PHE A 97 9.40 -1.28 6.06
CA PHE A 97 10.51 -0.75 6.87
C PHE A 97 11.33 -1.85 7.55
N GLY A 98 10.71 -2.98 7.91
CA GLY A 98 11.42 -4.14 8.44
C GLY A 98 12.31 -4.85 7.41
N PHE A 99 12.10 -4.60 6.11
CA PHE A 99 13.01 -5.02 5.03
C PHE A 99 14.11 -3.99 4.72
N LEU A 100 13.96 -2.74 5.18
CA LEU A 100 14.90 -1.64 4.90
C LEU A 100 15.90 -1.39 6.04
N LEU A 101 15.70 -2.01 7.21
CA LEU A 101 16.57 -1.96 8.39
C LEU A 101 17.32 -3.29 8.55
#